data_AF-A0A6A3IEG9-F1
#
_entry.id   AF-A0A6A3IEG9-F1
#
_cell.length_a   1.000
_cell.length_b   1.000
_cell.length_c   1.000
_cell.angle_alpha   90.00
_cell.angle_beta   90.00
_cell.angle_gamma   90.00
#
_symmetry.space_group_name_H-M   'P 1'
#
loop_
_entity.id
_entity.type
_entity.pdbx_description
1 polymer ?
#
loop_
_entity_poly.entity_id
_entity_poly.type
_entity_poly.pdbx_seq_one_letter_code
_entity_poly.pdbx_strand_id
1 'polypeptide(L)'
;MSIALLDLFVPGSGVVLDALSTLWGYCDEMNEGKDVCQRLHRRLKGIFDELQKMDKKGQLPSNNALDEYVSTISKSLGCLDRDSAQVMRELQSTRAQLEAMMVLKYETEQRPDRQTQESIKLMNSMMGTVVRATSTTVQKLPPWFMSSDELKFEKEAFARGSFATVHSGV
;
A
#
# COMPACT_ATOMS: atom_id res chain seq x y z
N MET A 1 8.99 35.61 16.42
CA MET A 1 9.38 34.37 17.13
C MET A 1 10.09 33.51 16.09
N SER A 2 11.40 33.32 16.22
CA SER A 2 12.21 32.56 15.24
C SER A 2 12.06 31.08 15.59
N ILE A 3 11.57 30.27 14.65
CA ILE A 3 11.44 28.82 14.82
C ILE A 3 12.84 28.22 14.65
N ALA A 4 13.32 27.47 15.64
CA ALA A 4 14.51 26.65 15.46
C ALA A 4 14.13 25.41 14.64
N LEU A 5 15.04 24.93 13.77
CA LEU A 5 14.75 23.77 12.92
C LEU A 5 14.43 22.51 13.72
N LEU A 6 14.97 22.39 14.94
CA LEU A 6 14.70 21.28 15.87
C LEU A 6 13.26 21.30 16.42
N ASP A 7 12.58 22.45 16.38
CA ASP A 7 11.19 22.61 16.81
C ASP A 7 10.19 22.39 15.66
N LEU A 8 10.68 22.07 14.46
CA LEU A 8 9.83 21.84 13.31
C LEU A 8 9.01 20.55 13.51
N PHE A 9 7.69 20.70 13.53
CA PHE A 9 6.76 19.67 13.97
C PHE A 9 5.84 19.22 12.83
N VAL A 10 5.67 17.91 12.68
CA VAL A 10 4.75 17.27 11.74
C VAL A 10 3.50 16.82 12.50
N PRO A 11 2.31 17.35 12.16
CA PRO A 11 1.06 16.93 12.78
C PRO A 11 0.87 15.41 12.71
N GLY A 12 0.62 14.79 13.87
CA GLY A 12 0.40 13.34 13.99
C GLY A 12 1.66 12.47 13.97
N SER A 13 2.85 13.04 13.78
CA SER A 13 4.12 12.27 13.71
C SER A 13 5.26 12.82 14.55
N GLY A 14 5.05 13.93 15.26
CA GLY A 14 6.05 14.48 16.18
C GLY A 14 7.02 15.42 15.48
N VAL A 15 8.27 15.47 15.95
CA VAL A 15 9.30 16.29 15.32
C VAL A 15 9.67 15.76 13.94
N VAL A 16 10.11 16.64 13.04
CA VAL A 16 10.45 16.28 11.65
C VAL A 16 11.46 15.14 11.53
N LEU A 17 12.42 15.03 12.45
CA LEU A 17 13.41 13.95 12.42
C LEU A 17 12.75 12.57 12.66
N ASP A 18 11.80 12.49 13.58
CA ASP A 18 11.06 11.27 13.89
C ASP A 18 10.12 10.92 12.74
N ALA A 19 9.47 11.93 12.16
CA ALA A 19 8.63 11.78 10.98
C ALA A 19 9.42 11.23 9.76
N LEU A 20 10.64 11.74 9.51
CA LEU A 20 11.52 11.21 8.47
C LEU A 20 11.99 9.79 8.78
N SER A 21 12.27 9.48 10.04
CA SER A 21 12.68 8.13 10.47
C SER A 21 11.54 7.12 10.29
N THR A 22 10.32 7.51 10.65
CA THR A 22 9.09 6.74 10.43
C THR A 22 8.86 6.52 8.94
N LEU A 23 9.00 7.58 8.13
CA LEU A 23 8.87 7.50 6.68
C LEU A 23 9.90 6.54 6.08
N TRP A 24 11.15 6.55 6.57
CA TRP A 24 12.16 5.61 6.15
C TRP A 24 11.79 4.17 6.50
N GLY A 25 11.28 3.92 7.71
CA GLY A 25 10.80 2.61 8.14
C GLY A 25 9.80 2.03 7.15
N TYR A 26 8.77 2.81 6.80
CA TYR A 26 7.81 2.40 5.76
C TYR A 26 8.48 2.15 4.42
N CYS A 27 9.35 3.04 3.96
CA CYS A 27 10.04 2.89 2.67
C CYS A 27 10.92 1.64 2.62
N ASP A 28 11.51 1.22 3.74
CA ASP A 28 12.41 0.07 3.78
C ASP A 28 11.64 -1.26 3.86
N GLU A 29 10.52 -1.29 4.55
CA GLU A 29 9.63 -2.46 4.65
C GLU A 29 8.79 -2.70 3.39
N MET A 30 8.68 -1.70 2.51
CA MET A 30 7.93 -1.83 1.27
C MET A 30 8.49 -2.92 0.35
N ASN A 31 7.63 -3.87 -0.01
CA ASN A 31 7.96 -4.87 -1.03
C ASN A 31 7.77 -4.33 -2.46
N GLU A 32 7.03 -3.23 -2.62
CA GLU A 32 6.55 -2.69 -3.89
C GLU A 32 6.76 -1.18 -3.92
N GLY A 33 7.15 -0.60 -5.07
CA GLY A 33 7.42 0.84 -5.16
C GLY A 33 8.55 1.34 -4.24
N LYS A 34 9.37 0.42 -3.69
CA LYS A 34 10.45 0.72 -2.74
C LYS A 34 11.42 1.75 -3.29
N ASP A 35 11.80 1.64 -4.56
CA ASP A 35 12.71 2.58 -5.22
C ASP A 35 12.11 4.00 -5.30
N VAL A 36 10.81 4.11 -5.60
CA VAL A 36 10.08 5.39 -5.65
C VAL A 36 10.03 6.02 -4.25
N CYS A 37 9.64 5.25 -3.24
CA CYS A 37 9.51 5.73 -1.87
C CYS A 37 10.87 6.06 -1.24
N GLN A 38 11.90 5.26 -1.49
CA GLN A 38 13.27 5.57 -1.08
C GLN A 38 13.82 6.82 -1.78
N ARG A 39 13.51 7.04 -3.07
CA ARG A 39 13.87 8.29 -3.76
C ARG A 39 13.18 9.49 -3.12
N LEU A 40 11.89 9.40 -2.80
CA LEU A 40 11.14 10.44 -2.11
C LEU A 40 11.77 10.74 -0.74
N HIS A 41 11.98 9.72 0.08
CA HIS A 41 12.62 9.87 1.39
C HIS A 41 14.00 10.53 1.27
N ARG A 42 14.85 10.08 0.34
CA ARG A 42 16.19 10.64 0.13
C ARG A 42 16.12 12.13 -0.23
N ARG A 43 15.15 12.55 -1.04
CA ARG A 43 14.94 13.97 -1.38
C ARG A 43 14.48 14.78 -0.18
N LEU A 44 13.53 14.27 0.60
CA LEU A 44 13.03 14.95 1.80
C LEU A 44 14.12 15.08 2.88
N LYS A 45 14.95 14.05 3.05
CA LYS A 45 16.12 14.08 3.93
C LYS A 45 17.19 15.05 3.43
N GLY A 46 17.47 15.06 2.13
CA GLY A 46 18.39 16.04 1.54
C GLY A 46 17.95 17.49 1.79
N ILE A 47 16.65 17.77 1.69
CA ILE A 47 16.12 19.09 2.05
C ILE A 47 16.35 19.39 3.54
N PHE A 48 16.07 18.44 4.43
CA PHE A 48 16.33 18.60 5.87
C PHE A 48 17.80 18.91 6.19
N ASP A 49 18.72 18.17 5.56
CA ASP A 49 20.16 18.35 5.75
C ASP A 49 20.62 19.75 5.29
N GLU A 50 20.05 20.27 4.20
CA GLU A 50 20.31 21.65 3.76
C GLU A 50 19.69 22.68 4.70
N LEU A 51 18.46 22.46 5.18
CA LEU A 51 17.84 23.31 6.20
C LEU A 51 18.69 23.36 7.48
N GLN A 52 19.27 22.24 7.91
CA GLN A 52 20.19 22.20 9.06
C GLN A 52 21.45 23.04 8.83
N LYS A 53 22.00 23.01 7.62
CA LYS A 53 23.17 23.86 7.27
C LYS A 53 22.80 25.33 7.26
N MET A 54 21.59 25.67 6.80
CA MET A 54 21.08 27.04 6.76
C MET A 54 20.77 27.59 8.17
N ASP A 55 20.20 26.77 9.05
CA ASP A 55 19.92 27.10 10.45
C ASP A 55 21.19 27.45 11.22
N LYS A 56 22.25 26.63 11.06
CA LYS A 56 23.58 26.92 11.64
C LYS A 56 24.18 28.24 11.16
N LYS A 57 23.79 28.72 9.98
CA LYS A 57 24.21 30.00 9.41
C LYS A 57 23.26 31.16 9.75
N GLY A 58 22.17 30.89 10.47
CA GLY A 58 21.11 31.86 10.76
C GLY A 58 20.31 32.30 9.53
N GLN A 59 20.32 31.49 8.46
CA GLN A 59 19.75 31.81 7.15
C GLN A 59 18.60 30.86 6.79
N LEU A 60 17.69 30.60 7.72
CA LEU A 60 16.52 29.75 7.44
C LEU A 60 15.63 30.36 6.34
N PRO A 61 14.96 29.52 5.53
CA PRO A 61 13.94 29.98 4.60
C PRO A 61 12.76 30.64 5.33
N SER A 62 11.87 31.25 4.55
CA SER A 62 10.63 31.80 5.10
C SER A 62 9.77 30.71 5.76
N ASN A 63 8.97 31.09 6.76
CA ASN A 63 8.08 30.16 7.45
C ASN A 63 7.15 29.40 6.49
N ASN A 64 6.63 30.06 5.43
CA ASN A 64 5.79 29.40 4.43
C ASN A 64 6.51 28.23 3.72
N ALA A 65 7.81 28.36 3.44
CA ALA A 65 8.58 27.28 2.84
C ALA A 65 8.82 26.12 3.83
N LEU A 66 8.99 26.44 5.12
CA LEU A 66 9.07 25.43 6.19
C LEU A 66 7.71 24.72 6.38
N ASP A 67 6.61 25.46 6.32
CA ASP A 67 5.25 24.92 6.40
C ASP A 67 4.93 24.00 5.20
N GLU A 68 5.35 24.38 3.99
CA GLU A 68 5.21 23.55 2.79
C GLU A 68 6.02 22.25 2.90
N TYR A 69 7.23 22.32 3.46
CA TYR A 69 8.06 21.16 3.73
C TYR A 69 7.40 20.21 4.74
N VAL A 70 6.91 20.73 5.87
CA VAL A 70 6.15 19.97 6.88
C VAL A 70 4.90 19.35 6.27
N SER A 71 4.13 20.13 5.49
CA SER A 71 2.93 19.66 4.80
C SER A 71 3.23 18.50 3.85
N THR A 72 4.37 18.57 3.14
CA THR A 72 4.79 17.52 2.21
C THR A 72 5.17 16.24 2.96
N ILE A 73 5.88 16.32 4.08
CA ILE A 73 6.17 15.14 4.92
C ILE A 73 4.88 14.53 5.45
N SER A 74 3.99 15.36 6.01
CA SER A 74 2.70 14.91 6.56
C SER A 74 1.87 14.17 5.51
N LYS A 75 1.75 14.73 4.30
CA LYS A 75 1.06 14.07 3.17
C LYS A 75 1.72 12.76 2.76
N SER A 76 3.05 12.72 2.74
CA SER A 76 3.79 11.51 2.36
C SER A 76 3.53 10.36 3.36
N LEU A 77 3.57 10.66 4.65
CA LEU A 77 3.23 9.70 5.72
C LEU A 77 1.77 9.25 5.61
N GLY A 78 0.85 10.20 5.44
CA GLY A 78 -0.59 9.89 5.34
C GLY A 78 -0.94 9.03 4.11
N CYS A 79 -0.24 9.19 2.99
CA CYS A 79 -0.44 8.32 1.84
C CYS A 79 -0.01 6.88 2.12
N LEU A 80 1.18 6.66 2.70
CA LEU A 80 1.67 5.31 2.99
C LEU A 80 0.79 4.59 4.03
N ASP A 81 0.35 5.31 5.06
CA ASP A 81 -0.52 4.74 6.09
C ASP A 81 -1.91 4.39 5.54
N ARG A 82 -2.51 5.28 4.74
CA ARG A 82 -3.82 5.05 4.12
C ARG A 82 -3.83 3.81 3.22
N ASP A 83 -2.78 3.63 2.42
CA ASP A 83 -2.69 2.52 1.47
C ASP A 83 -2.62 1.18 2.23
N SER A 84 -1.84 1.11 3.31
CA SER A 84 -1.79 -0.08 4.18
C SER A 84 -3.13 -0.36 4.87
N ALA A 85 -3.77 0.68 5.41
CA ALA A 85 -5.05 0.56 6.10
C ALA A 85 -6.18 0.17 5.12
N GLN A 86 -6.11 0.59 3.87
CA GLN A 86 -7.08 0.18 2.84
C GLN A 86 -6.99 -1.31 2.56
N VAL A 87 -5.80 -1.84 2.31
CA VAL A 87 -5.58 -3.27 2.09
C VAL A 87 -6.09 -4.08 3.29
N MET A 88 -5.81 -3.64 4.51
CA MET A 88 -6.29 -4.33 5.71
C MET A 88 -7.82 -4.28 5.87
N ARG A 89 -8.47 -3.18 5.47
CA ARG A 89 -9.95 -3.09 5.44
C ARG A 89 -10.56 -4.05 4.42
N GLU A 90 -9.97 -4.16 3.23
CA GLU A 90 -10.44 -5.10 2.20
C GLU A 90 -10.24 -6.56 2.64
N LEU A 91 -9.18 -6.83 3.40
CA LEU A 91 -8.86 -8.15 3.96
C LEU A 91 -9.43 -8.39 5.36
N GLN A 92 -10.44 -7.64 5.80
CA GLN A 92 -10.97 -7.73 7.17
C GLN A 92 -11.63 -9.08 7.50
N SER A 93 -12.16 -9.80 6.49
CA SER A 93 -12.86 -11.07 6.70
C SER A 93 -12.04 -12.26 6.21
N THR A 94 -12.12 -13.39 6.91
CA THR A 94 -11.46 -14.64 6.49
C THR A 94 -11.85 -15.05 5.07
N ARG A 95 -13.09 -14.78 4.65
CA ARG A 95 -13.55 -15.01 3.28
C ARG A 95 -12.77 -14.17 2.26
N ALA A 96 -12.68 -12.85 2.47
CA ALA A 96 -11.95 -11.97 1.57
C ALA A 96 -10.45 -12.31 1.51
N GLN A 97 -9.87 -12.73 2.64
CA GLN A 97 -8.49 -13.21 2.70
C GLN A 97 -8.27 -14.46 1.86
N LEU A 98 -9.17 -15.45 1.98
CA LEU A 98 -9.13 -16.68 1.19
C LEU A 98 -9.37 -16.40 -0.30
N GLU A 99 -10.34 -15.54 -0.64
CA GLU A 99 -10.62 -15.16 -2.04
C GLU A 99 -9.40 -14.47 -2.68
N ALA A 100 -8.82 -13.47 -2.02
CA ALA A 100 -7.60 -12.79 -2.50
C ALA A 100 -6.44 -13.78 -2.67
N MET A 101 -6.24 -14.68 -1.71
CA MET A 101 -5.21 -15.73 -1.76
C MET A 101 -5.41 -16.68 -2.95
N MET A 102 -6.65 -17.14 -3.19
CA MET A 102 -6.94 -18.06 -4.28
C MET A 102 -6.81 -17.39 -5.65
N VAL A 103 -7.20 -16.13 -5.79
CA VAL A 103 -7.03 -15.35 -7.03
C VAL A 103 -5.54 -15.16 -7.35
N LEU A 104 -4.74 -14.71 -6.39
CA LEU A 104 -3.28 -14.54 -6.58
C LEU A 104 -2.59 -15.85 -6.97
N LYS A 105 -2.99 -16.95 -6.34
CA LYS A 105 -2.46 -18.28 -6.63
C LYS A 105 -2.89 -18.79 -8.00
N TYR A 106 -4.15 -18.57 -8.36
CA TYR A 106 -4.66 -18.93 -9.67
C TYR A 106 -3.93 -18.20 -10.79
N GLU A 107 -3.72 -16.89 -10.67
CA GLU A 107 -3.00 -16.10 -11.68
C GLU A 107 -1.52 -16.50 -11.81
N THR A 108 -0.86 -16.83 -10.69
CA THR A 108 0.55 -17.25 -10.71
C THR A 108 0.77 -18.70 -11.14
N GLU A 109 -0.14 -19.62 -10.83
CA GLU A 109 0.01 -21.06 -11.14
C GLU A 109 -0.60 -21.43 -12.50
N GLN A 110 -1.77 -20.89 -12.84
CA GLN A 110 -2.55 -21.33 -14.01
C GLN A 110 -2.37 -20.42 -15.22
N ARG A 111 -1.85 -19.20 -15.03
CA ARG A 111 -1.72 -18.19 -16.10
C ARG A 111 -0.37 -17.47 -16.15
N PRO A 112 0.78 -18.17 -15.94
CA PRO A 112 2.08 -17.51 -15.98
C PRO A 112 2.35 -16.84 -17.34
N ASP A 113 1.83 -17.39 -18.45
CA ASP A 113 2.04 -16.87 -19.80
C ASP A 113 1.38 -15.48 -20.03
N ARG A 114 0.42 -15.08 -19.20
CA ARG A 114 -0.24 -13.76 -19.26
C ARG A 114 0.44 -12.70 -18.40
N GLN A 115 1.40 -13.11 -17.58
CA GLN A 115 1.99 -12.28 -16.55
C GLN A 115 3.46 -12.02 -16.86
N THR A 116 3.93 -10.79 -16.66
CA THR A 116 5.37 -10.54 -16.76
C THR A 116 6.08 -11.13 -15.54
N GLN A 117 7.39 -11.33 -15.65
CA GLN A 117 8.19 -11.84 -14.54
C GLN A 117 8.12 -10.91 -13.31
N GLU A 118 8.01 -9.60 -13.54
CA GLU A 118 7.80 -8.61 -12.49
C GLU A 118 6.43 -8.80 -11.83
N SER A 119 5.35 -8.99 -12.61
CA SER A 119 4.00 -9.23 -12.08
C SER A 119 3.91 -10.52 -11.29
N ILE A 120 4.56 -11.61 -11.72
CA ILE A 120 4.60 -12.87 -10.97
C ILE A 120 5.33 -12.68 -9.64
N LYS A 121 6.48 -11.99 -9.66
CA LYS A 121 7.24 -11.69 -8.43
C LYS A 121 6.42 -10.82 -7.47
N LEU A 122 5.68 -9.86 -8.03
CA LEU A 122 4.78 -8.97 -7.28
C LEU A 122 3.66 -9.77 -6.60
N MET A 123 2.92 -10.57 -7.34
CA MET A 123 1.82 -11.37 -6.79
C MET A 123 2.29 -12.35 -5.72
N ASN A 124 3.46 -12.99 -5.89
CA ASN A 124 4.04 -13.84 -4.86
C ASN A 124 4.40 -13.06 -3.57
N SER A 125 4.86 -11.82 -3.72
CA SER A 125 5.12 -10.93 -2.58
C SER A 125 3.84 -10.50 -1.86
N MET A 126 2.79 -10.14 -2.61
CA MET A 126 1.46 -9.85 -2.09
C MET A 126 0.92 -11.04 -1.29
N MET A 127 1.06 -12.25 -1.85
CA MET A 127 0.65 -13.50 -1.20
C MET A 127 1.36 -13.69 0.15
N GLY A 128 2.67 -13.43 0.21
CA GLY A 128 3.43 -13.43 1.46
C GLY A 128 2.97 -12.36 2.46
N THR A 129 2.57 -11.18 1.98
CA THR A 129 2.05 -10.09 2.81
C THR A 129 0.69 -10.46 3.43
N VAL A 130 -0.23 -11.03 2.64
CA VAL A 130 -1.52 -11.51 3.14
C VAL A 130 -1.33 -12.58 4.21
N VAL A 131 -0.43 -13.56 4.00
CA VAL A 131 -0.14 -14.59 5.02
C VAL A 131 0.35 -13.97 6.32
N ARG A 132 1.32 -13.04 6.25
CA ARG A 132 1.88 -12.37 7.44
C ARG A 132 0.83 -11.55 8.19
N ALA A 133 -0.04 -10.84 7.47
CA ALA A 133 -1.03 -9.95 8.06
C ALA A 133 -2.24 -10.68 8.65
N THR A 134 -2.57 -11.88 8.16
CA THR A 134 -3.86 -12.54 8.44
C THR A 134 -3.75 -13.91 9.10
N SER A 135 -2.53 -14.45 9.26
CA SER A 135 -2.28 -15.82 9.73
C SER A 135 -3.00 -16.92 8.92
N THR A 136 -3.46 -16.59 7.70
CA THR A 136 -4.19 -17.52 6.84
C THR A 136 -3.23 -18.55 6.23
N THR A 137 -3.64 -19.82 6.23
CA THR A 137 -2.89 -20.89 5.57
C THR A 137 -3.30 -21.01 4.11
N VAL A 138 -2.31 -21.03 3.22
CA VAL A 138 -2.54 -21.21 1.78
C VAL A 138 -2.89 -22.67 1.50
N GLN A 139 -4.18 -22.98 1.31
CA GLN A 139 -4.58 -24.30 0.84
C GLN A 139 -4.15 -24.54 -0.62
N LYS A 140 -4.07 -25.80 -1.04
CA LYS A 140 -3.84 -26.15 -2.45
C LYS A 140 -5.00 -25.61 -3.29
N LEU A 141 -4.68 -24.97 -4.42
CA LEU A 141 -5.70 -24.46 -5.32
C LEU A 141 -6.56 -25.64 -5.82
N PRO A 142 -7.89 -25.63 -5.58
CA PRO A 142 -8.76 -26.67 -6.08
C PRO A 142 -8.74 -26.71 -7.62
N PRO A 143 -8.77 -27.90 -8.27
CA PRO A 143 -8.80 -28.00 -9.73
C PRO A 143 -10.01 -27.32 -10.39
N TRP A 144 -11.07 -27.08 -9.62
CA TRP A 144 -12.31 -26.43 -10.06
C TRP A 144 -12.37 -24.93 -9.71
N PHE A 145 -11.33 -24.37 -9.08
CA PHE A 145 -11.32 -22.94 -8.75
C PHE A 145 -11.25 -22.11 -10.05
N MET A 146 -12.08 -21.08 -10.11
CA MET A 146 -12.21 -20.19 -11.24
C MET A 146 -12.36 -18.77 -10.69
N SER A 147 -11.56 -17.82 -11.21
CA SER A 147 -11.69 -16.42 -10.80
C SER A 147 -13.06 -15.87 -11.19
N SER A 148 -13.59 -14.92 -10.42
CA SER A 148 -14.85 -14.22 -10.73
C SER A 148 -14.84 -13.61 -12.13
N ASP A 149 -13.66 -13.22 -12.59
CA ASP A 149 -13.45 -12.48 -13.85
C ASP A 149 -13.59 -13.40 -15.07
N GLU A 150 -13.56 -14.71 -14.85
CA GLU A 150 -13.82 -15.72 -15.87
C GLU A 150 -15.30 -16.09 -15.93
N LEU A 151 -16.03 -15.85 -14.84
CA LEU A 151 -17.44 -16.19 -14.76
C LEU A 151 -18.23 -15.11 -15.47
N LYS A 152 -18.82 -15.48 -16.60
CA LYS A 152 -19.85 -14.67 -17.26
C LYS A 152 -21.19 -15.07 -16.70
N PHE A 153 -21.73 -14.24 -15.82
CA PHE A 153 -23.09 -14.41 -15.35
C PHE A 153 -24.06 -13.89 -16.41
N GLU A 154 -25.00 -14.75 -16.81
CA GLU A 154 -26.08 -14.31 -17.66
C GLU A 154 -26.93 -13.26 -16.93
N LYS A 155 -27.33 -12.23 -17.66
CA LYS A 155 -28.22 -11.18 -17.12
C LYS A 155 -29.62 -11.70 -16.87
N GLU A 156 -30.03 -12.72 -17.61
CA GLU A 156 -31.33 -13.36 -17.46
C GLU A 156 -31.18 -14.59 -16.57
N ALA A 157 -32.10 -14.71 -15.61
CA ALA A 157 -32.12 -15.87 -14.71
C ALA A 157 -32.76 -17.05 -15.44
N PHE A 158 -32.05 -18.18 -15.53
CA PHE A 158 -32.59 -19.40 -16.14
C PHE A 158 -33.74 -20.01 -15.31
N ALA A 159 -33.84 -19.66 -14.03
CA ALA A 159 -34.97 -20.01 -13.18
C ALA A 159 -35.40 -18.83 -12.30
N ARG A 160 -36.72 -18.58 -12.24
CA ARG A 160 -37.34 -17.59 -11.35
C ARG A 160 -38.48 -18.24 -10.59
N GLY A 161 -38.44 -18.17 -9.26
CA GLY A 161 -39.53 -18.56 -8.37
C GLY A 161 -39.95 -17.40 -7.47
N SER A 162 -41.01 -17.59 -6.67
CA SER A 162 -41.57 -16.55 -5.80
C SER A 162 -40.61 -16.02 -4.73
N PHE A 163 -39.51 -16.73 -4.45
CA PHE A 163 -38.56 -16.39 -3.39
C PHE A 163 -37.10 -16.24 -3.87
N ALA A 164 -36.79 -16.56 -5.12
CA ALA A 164 -35.41 -16.48 -5.62
C ALA A 164 -35.33 -16.45 -7.16
N THR A 165 -34.24 -15.85 -7.65
CA THR A 165 -33.79 -15.93 -9.03
C THR A 165 -32.43 -16.62 -9.05
N VAL A 166 -32.24 -17.55 -9.98
CA VAL A 166 -30.99 -18.32 -10.14
C VAL A 166 -30.41 -18.05 -11.52
N HIS A 167 -29.13 -17.72 -11.57
CA HIS A 167 -28.36 -17.45 -12.80
C HIS A 167 -27.36 -18.58 -13.02
N SER A 168 -27.11 -18.93 -14.28
CA SER A 168 -26.04 -19.85 -14.67
C SER A 168 -24.79 -19.06 -15.01
N GLY A 169 -23.63 -19.63 -14.70
CA GLY A 169 -22.38 -19.22 -15.34
C GLY A 169 -22.27 -19.91 -16.70
N VAL A 170 -21.78 -19.20 -17.71
CA VAL A 170 -21.47 -19.72 -19.05
C VAL A 170 -19.99 -20.03 -19.17
#